data_AF-A0A7W1Z461-F1
#
_entry.id   AF-A0A7W1Z461-F1
#
_cell.length_a   1.000
_cell.length_b   1.000
_cell.length_c   1.000
_cell.angle_alpha   90.00
_cell.angle_beta   90.00
_cell.angle_gamma   90.00
#
_symmetry.space_group_name_H-M   'P 1'
#
loop_
_entity.id
_entity.type
_entity.pdbx_description
1 polymer ?
#
loop_
_entity_poly.entity_id
_entity_poly.type
_entity_poly.pdbx_seq_one_letter_code
_entity_poly.pdbx_strand_id
1 'polypeptide(L)' 'GMADVGIGVEAAARHYGLGFIPLREEQYDLIMRREFLKSHPVMPQFLDAMVSQPFRREIESLGGYTVTEIGKILYW' A
#
# COMPACT_ATOMS: atom_id res chain seq x y z
N GLY A 1 -12.31 26.05 7.41
CA GLY A 1 -13.65 25.69 6.92
C GLY A 1 -14.31 24.82 7.97
N MET A 2 -15.60 24.99 8.22
CA MET A 2 -16.37 24.12 9.12
C MET A 2 -16.89 22.95 8.28
N ALA A 3 -16.37 21.74 8.51
CA ALA A 3 -16.88 20.51 7.91
C ALA A 3 -16.93 19.44 9.01
N ASP A 4 -18.05 18.72 9.10
CA ASP A 4 -18.24 17.66 10.10
C ASP A 4 -17.60 16.33 9.68
N VAL A 5 -17.41 16.13 8.37
CA VAL A 5 -16.81 14.92 7.77
C VAL A 5 -16.00 15.28 6.51
N GLY A 6 -15.10 14.38 6.10
CA GLY A 6 -14.29 14.51 4.88
C GLY A 6 -13.92 13.14 4.30
N ILE A 7 -13.46 13.13 3.04
CA ILE A 7 -12.94 11.92 2.38
C ILE A 7 -11.47 11.74 2.75
N GLY A 8 -11.09 10.52 3.10
CA GLY A 8 -9.72 10.17 3.43
C GLY A 8 -9.53 8.65 3.49
N VAL A 9 -8.29 8.25 3.77
CA VAL A 9 -7.91 6.84 3.93
C VAL A 9 -8.11 6.38 5.38
N GLU A 10 -8.47 5.10 5.55
CA GLU A 10 -8.72 4.51 6.87
C GLU A 10 -7.50 4.62 7.79
N ALA A 11 -6.29 4.43 7.26
CA ALA A 11 -5.05 4.54 8.01
C ALA A 11 -4.88 5.90 8.71
N ALA A 12 -5.24 6.99 8.03
CA ALA A 12 -5.20 8.33 8.61
C ALA A 12 -6.26 8.49 9.71
N ALA A 13 -7.49 8.03 9.47
CA ALA A 13 -8.55 8.08 10.47
C ALA A 13 -8.15 7.32 11.74
N ARG A 14 -7.58 6.11 11.61
CA ARG A 14 -7.05 5.32 12.73
C ARG A 14 -5.93 6.04 13.48
N HIS A 15 -4.96 6.60 12.75
CA HIS A 15 -3.84 7.31 13.35
C HIS A 15 -4.27 8.49 14.23
N TYR A 16 -5.33 9.20 13.83
CA TYR A 16 -5.89 10.33 14.58
C TYR A 16 -7.07 9.96 15.51
N GLY A 17 -7.40 8.68 15.65
CA GLY A 17 -8.52 8.22 16.50
C GLY A 17 -9.90 8.70 16.04
N LEU A 18 -10.07 8.93 14.74
CA LEU A 18 -11.32 9.39 14.13
C LEU A 18 -12.23 8.20 13.76
N GLY A 19 -13.54 8.44 13.74
CA GLY A 19 -14.49 7.50 13.16
C GLY A 19 -14.28 7.37 11.65
N PHE A 20 -14.43 6.15 11.12
CA PHE A 20 -14.28 5.86 9.69
C PHE A 20 -15.49 5.08 9.17
N ILE A 21 -16.04 5.53 8.03
CA ILE A 21 -17.12 4.84 7.32
C ILE A 21 -16.54 4.37 5.97
N PRO A 22 -16.42 3.06 5.73
CA PRO A 22 -15.83 2.55 4.50
C PRO A 22 -16.75 2.84 3.30
N LEU A 23 -16.20 3.48 2.27
CA LEU A 23 -16.91 3.75 1.01
C LEU A 23 -16.47 2.80 -0.11
N ARG A 24 -15.16 2.59 -0.25
CA ARG A 24 -14.57 1.75 -1.29
C ARG A 24 -13.15 1.33 -0.89
N GLU A 25 -12.74 0.14 -1.32
CA GLU A 25 -11.35 -0.30 -1.27
C GLU A 25 -10.56 0.28 -2.45
N GLU A 26 -9.39 0.86 -2.16
CA GLU A 26 -8.44 1.35 -3.15
C GLU A 26 -7.24 0.40 -3.25
N GLN A 27 -6.86 0.03 -4.47
CA GLN A 27 -5.67 -0.76 -4.74
C GLN A 27 -4.57 0.15 -5.30
N TYR A 28 -3.38 0.04 -4.71
CA TYR A 28 -2.21 0.83 -5.10
C TYR A 28 -1.20 -0.07 -5.81
N ASP A 29 -0.92 0.24 -7.08
CA ASP A 29 0.08 -0.46 -7.88
C ASP A 29 1.36 0.36 -8.00
N LEU A 30 2.52 -0.31 -7.90
CA LEU A 30 3.81 0.30 -8.26
C LEU A 30 4.04 0.16 -9.77
N ILE A 31 3.96 1.28 -10.49
CA ILE A 31 4.18 1.32 -11.93
C ILE A 31 5.66 1.57 -12.23
N MET A 32 6.23 0.75 -13.11
CA MET A 32 7.62 0.89 -13.53
C MET A 32 7.87 0.35 -14.94
N ARG A 33 8.97 0.80 -15.57
CA ARG A 33 9.38 0.31 -16.89
C ARG A 33 9.87 -1.14 -16.80
N ARG A 34 9.48 -1.97 -17.78
CA ARG A 34 9.86 -3.40 -17.83
C ARG A 34 11.36 -3.60 -17.92
N GLU A 35 12.07 -2.69 -18.58
CA GLU A 35 13.52 -2.74 -18.70
C GLU A 35 14.16 -2.59 -17.33
N PHE A 36 13.67 -1.66 -16.52
CA PHE A 36 14.18 -1.43 -15.17
C PHE A 36 13.96 -2.65 -14.26
N LEU A 37 12.78 -3.27 -14.34
CA LEU A 37 12.47 -4.51 -13.61
C LEU A 37 13.47 -5.63 -13.92
N LYS A 38 13.98 -5.71 -15.16
CA LYS A 38 14.87 -6.78 -15.61
C LYS A 38 16.36 -6.48 -15.44
N SER A 39 16.77 -5.24 -15.65
CA SER A 39 18.20 -4.89 -15.80
C SER A 39 18.78 -4.14 -14.61
N HIS A 40 17.94 -3.54 -13.76
CA HIS A 40 18.45 -2.70 -12.69
C HIS A 40 18.89 -3.56 -11.49
N PRO A 41 20.15 -3.43 -11.02
CA PRO A 41 20.74 -4.35 -10.04
C PRO A 41 20.05 -4.34 -8.67
N VAL A 42 19.34 -3.25 -8.33
CA VAL A 42 18.60 -3.12 -7.07
C VAL A 42 17.25 -3.83 -7.09
N MET A 43 16.70 -4.15 -8.26
CA MET A 43 15.33 -4.65 -8.36
C MET A 43 15.06 -5.97 -7.63
N PRO A 44 15.94 -6.98 -7.68
CA PRO A 44 15.74 -8.20 -6.89
C PRO A 44 15.62 -7.90 -5.40
N GLN A 45 16.54 -7.10 -4.84
CA GLN A 45 16.55 -6.74 -3.43
C GLN A 45 15.32 -5.92 -3.03
N PHE A 46 14.88 -5.02 -3.89
CA PHE A 46 13.68 -4.22 -3.67
C PHE A 46 12.41 -5.08 -3.62
N LEU A 47 12.24 -6.01 -4.58
CA LEU A 47 11.11 -6.91 -4.62
C LEU A 47 11.11 -7.86 -3.41
N ASP A 48 12.28 -8.40 -3.05
CA ASP A 48 12.44 -9.26 -1.87
C ASP A 48 12.05 -8.54 -0.58
N ALA A 49 12.49 -7.29 -0.42
CA ALA A 49 12.13 -6.46 0.73
C ALA A 49 10.62 -6.20 0.78
N MET A 50 10.00 -5.86 -0.36
CA MET A 50 8.57 -5.58 -0.47
C MET A 50 7.70 -6.78 -0.11
N VAL A 51 8.11 -8.02 -0.42
CA VAL A 51 7.32 -9.22 -0.07
C VAL A 51 7.71 -9.83 1.28
N SER A 52 8.69 -9.25 1.97
CA SER A 52 9.24 -9.80 3.21
C SER A 52 8.21 -9.82 4.35
N GLN A 53 8.32 -10.82 5.24
CA GLN A 53 7.50 -10.94 6.45
C GLN A 53 7.56 -9.69 7.35
N PRO A 54 8.75 -9.11 7.64
CA PRO A 54 8.83 -7.89 8.44
C PRO A 54 8.06 -6.73 7.82
N PHE A 55 8.20 -6.51 6.52
CA PHE A 55 7.51 -5.43 5.81
C PHE A 55 6.00 -5.61 5.82
N ARG A 56 5.51 -6.83 5.56
CA ARG A 56 4.06 -7.13 5.60
C ARG A 56 3.45 -6.82 6.97
N ARG A 57 4.12 -7.23 8.05
CA ARG A 57 3.67 -6.95 9.42
C ARG A 57 3.63 -5.47 9.72
N GLU A 58 4.61 -4.72 9.24
CA GLU A 58 4.64 -3.26 9.42
C GLU A 58 3.44 -2.60 8.73
N ILE A 59 3.15 -2.97 7.47
CA ILE A 59 1.98 -2.45 6.74
C ILE A 59 0.66 -2.83 7.43
N GLU A 60 0.51 -4.09 7.85
CA GLU A 60 -0.69 -4.53 8.58
C GLU A 60 -0.87 -3.77 9.91
N SER A 61 0.23 -3.42 10.58
CA SER A 61 0.20 -2.68 11.85
C SER A 61 -0.29 -1.24 11.73
N LEU A 62 -0.16 -0.63 10.55
CA LEU A 62 -0.71 0.71 10.27
C LEU A 62 -2.24 0.71 10.33
N GLY A 63 -2.87 -0.43 10.01
CA GLY A 63 -4.31 -0.56 9.90
C GLY A 63 -4.89 0.16 8.68
N GLY A 64 -5.96 -0.39 8.11
CA GLY A 64 -6.57 0.17 6.89
C GLY A 64 -5.82 -0.16 5.60
N TYR A 65 -4.81 -1.03 5.66
CA TYR A 65 -4.13 -1.61 4.50
C TYR A 65 -4.23 -3.14 4.52
N THR A 66 -4.29 -3.73 3.34
CA THR A 66 -4.21 -5.19 3.14
C THR A 66 -3.02 -5.52 2.25
N VAL A 67 -2.34 -6.63 2.55
CA VAL A 67 -1.17 -7.10 1.77
C VAL A 67 -1.50 -8.32 0.88
N THR A 68 -2.76 -8.49 0.52
CA THR A 68 -3.29 -9.64 -0.24
C THR A 68 -2.60 -9.81 -1.60
N GLU A 69 -2.46 -8.73 -2.36
CA GLU A 69 -1.88 -8.74 -3.71
C GLU A 69 -0.42 -8.27 -3.75
N ILE A 70 0.24 -8.08 -2.59
CA ILE A 70 1.59 -7.52 -2.55
C ILE A 70 2.60 -8.38 -3.31
N GLY A 71 3.42 -7.73 -4.16
CA GLY A 71 4.42 -8.41 -4.97
C GLY A 71 3.87 -9.11 -6.22
N LYS A 72 2.56 -9.05 -6.48
CA LYS A 72 2.00 -9.56 -7.72
C LYS A 72 2.45 -8.69 -8.89
N ILE A 73 3.06 -9.32 -9.89
CA ILE A 73 3.46 -8.64 -11.13
C ILE A 73 2.29 -8.73 -12.11
N LEU A 74 1.80 -7.58 -12.54
CA LEU A 74 0.73 -7.45 -13.52
C LEU A 74 1.33 -7.08 -14.89
N TYR A 75 0.80 -7.70 -15.94
CA TYR A 75 1.20 -7.46 -17.32
C TYR A 75 0.00 -6.93 -18.10
N TRP A 76 -0.15 -5.61 -18.10
CA TRP A 76 -1.05 -4.87 -18.98
C TRP A 76 -0.36 -4.51 -20.30
#